data_AF-A0A2G6LLG5-F1
#
_entry.id   AF-A0A2G6LLG5-F1
#
_cell.length_a   1.000
_cell.length_b   1.000
_cell.length_c   1.000
_cell.angle_alpha   90.00
_cell.angle_beta   90.00
_cell.angle_gamma   90.00
#
_symmetry.space_group_name_H-M   'P 1'
#
loop_
_entity.id
_entity.type
_entity.pdbx_description
1 polymer ?
#
loop_
_entity_poly.entity_id
_entity_poly.type
_entity_poly.pdbx_seq_one_letter_code
_entity_poly.pdbx_strand_id
1 'polypeptide(L)'
;MSDFKTLDSRLIESFLEYYGKSIKAASEHPNYELNQSNFHRLSKEEKEARRVFSYMNKVYGLISDLEKTHTFIRRFPIKEYYNKNNINQLDFIKYHYEVFIHKVHTLLEVKKLWLNDFYEIGLKEKDCNWNNLKGYQKIQKSPTKIIVESYFNSFEHIIEFRHLNTHRALFIDPKNENLNSYLSVYEGLKKYGIEPGDDLKRTIPKFVVEYSIKEYRKEKLEHVKKGIKVAKLYSERFITIILKEFFKKNNIKP
;
A
#
# COMPACT_ATOMS: atom_id res chain seq x y z
N MET A 1 -25.29 5.54 -8.63
CA MET A 1 -24.13 4.72 -8.23
C MET A 1 -24.01 3.61 -9.26
N SER A 2 -23.10 3.75 -10.22
CA SER A 2 -22.98 2.84 -11.37
C SER A 2 -22.42 1.48 -10.96
N ASP A 3 -22.95 0.41 -11.53
CA ASP A 3 -22.46 -0.96 -11.44
C ASP A 3 -20.94 -1.03 -11.67
N PHE A 4 -20.21 -1.26 -10.59
CA PHE A 4 -18.77 -1.35 -10.62
C PHE A 4 -18.35 -2.81 -10.77
N LYS A 5 -18.24 -3.28 -12.01
CA LYS A 5 -17.66 -4.60 -12.32
C LYS A 5 -16.23 -4.70 -11.79
N THR A 6 -15.96 -5.84 -11.17
CA THR A 6 -14.66 -6.35 -10.72
C THR A 6 -13.62 -6.36 -11.84
N LEU A 7 -12.33 -6.47 -11.46
CA LEU A 7 -11.20 -6.74 -12.35
C LEU A 7 -11.60 -7.63 -13.53
N ASP A 8 -11.34 -7.17 -14.75
CA ASP A 8 -11.62 -7.97 -15.96
C ASP A 8 -10.57 -9.08 -16.06
N SER A 9 -10.84 -10.23 -15.41
CA SER A 9 -9.89 -11.35 -15.34
C SER A 9 -9.41 -11.78 -16.71
N ARG A 10 -10.29 -11.73 -17.73
CA ARG A 10 -9.95 -12.06 -19.12
C ARG A 10 -8.88 -11.12 -19.66
N LEU A 11 -9.01 -9.81 -19.42
CA LEU A 11 -8.04 -8.83 -19.88
C LEU A 11 -6.64 -9.07 -19.28
N ILE A 12 -6.58 -9.48 -18.01
CA ILE A 12 -5.32 -9.83 -17.36
C ILE A 12 -4.75 -11.11 -17.94
N GLU A 13 -5.57 -12.14 -18.10
CA GLU A 13 -5.17 -13.41 -18.72
C GLU A 13 -4.57 -13.16 -20.12
N SER A 14 -5.27 -12.41 -20.97
CA SER A 14 -4.80 -11.99 -22.29
C SER A 14 -3.47 -11.25 -22.24
N PHE A 15 -3.31 -10.34 -21.27
CA PHE A 15 -2.05 -9.61 -21.10
C PHE A 15 -0.91 -10.53 -20.66
N LEU A 16 -1.16 -11.44 -19.73
CA LEU A 16 -0.16 -12.40 -19.26
C LEU A 16 0.21 -13.39 -20.36
N GLU A 17 -0.73 -13.82 -21.19
CA GLU A 17 -0.45 -14.65 -22.37
C GLU A 17 0.41 -13.91 -23.38
N TYR A 18 0.06 -12.66 -23.71
CA TYR A 18 0.85 -11.81 -24.61
C TYR A 18 2.28 -11.63 -24.06
N TYR A 19 2.40 -11.27 -22.79
CA TYR A 19 3.69 -11.07 -22.14
C TYR A 19 4.51 -12.37 -22.09
N GLY A 20 3.87 -13.50 -21.79
CA GLY A 20 4.51 -14.82 -21.81
C GLY A 20 5.06 -15.18 -23.20
N LYS A 21 4.29 -14.92 -24.27
CA LYS A 21 4.74 -15.09 -25.65
C LYS A 21 5.96 -14.21 -25.97
N SER A 22 5.96 -12.95 -25.52
CA SER A 22 7.10 -12.04 -25.72
C SER A 22 8.39 -12.52 -25.04
N ILE A 23 8.29 -13.06 -23.82
CA ILE A 23 9.44 -13.64 -23.11
C ILE A 23 9.95 -14.86 -23.88
N LYS A 24 9.04 -15.73 -24.33
CA LYS A 24 9.40 -16.95 -25.06
C LYS A 24 10.11 -16.61 -26.37
N ALA A 25 9.56 -15.71 -27.17
CA ALA A 25 10.18 -15.27 -28.43
C ALA A 25 11.58 -14.69 -28.20
N ALA A 26 11.76 -13.90 -27.14
CA ALA A 26 13.08 -13.37 -26.78
C ALA A 26 14.07 -14.47 -26.38
N SER A 27 13.59 -15.53 -25.68
CA SER A 27 14.42 -16.67 -25.27
C SER A 27 14.84 -17.60 -26.41
N GLU A 28 14.07 -17.63 -27.50
CA GLU A 28 14.34 -18.43 -28.69
C GLU A 28 15.27 -17.72 -29.70
N HIS A 29 15.62 -16.45 -29.45
CA HIS A 29 16.51 -15.68 -30.32
C HIS A 29 17.92 -16.31 -30.35
N PRO A 30 18.57 -16.50 -31.52
CA PRO A 30 19.84 -17.24 -31.64
C PRO A 30 20.97 -16.74 -30.73
N ASN A 31 20.99 -15.43 -30.46
CA ASN A 31 21.99 -14.82 -29.61
C ASN A 31 21.63 -14.83 -28.12
N TYR A 32 20.53 -15.45 -27.68
CA TYR A 32 20.04 -15.43 -26.29
C TYR A 32 21.13 -15.68 -25.26
N GLU A 33 21.33 -14.74 -24.34
CA GLU A 33 22.34 -14.87 -23.30
C GLU A 33 21.68 -15.17 -21.95
N LEU A 34 21.95 -16.36 -21.43
CA LEU A 34 21.52 -16.77 -20.10
C LEU A 34 22.15 -15.84 -19.06
N ASN A 35 21.37 -15.45 -18.03
CA ASN A 35 21.80 -14.58 -16.93
C ASN A 35 22.19 -13.14 -17.32
N GLN A 36 21.88 -12.69 -18.54
CA GLN A 36 22.06 -11.30 -18.96
C GLN A 36 20.74 -10.60 -19.34
N SER A 37 20.80 -9.27 -19.44
CA SER A 37 19.65 -8.47 -19.88
C SER A 37 19.45 -8.58 -21.39
N ASN A 38 18.51 -9.42 -21.79
CA ASN A 38 18.05 -9.53 -23.18
C ASN A 38 17.06 -8.42 -23.59
N PHE A 39 16.93 -7.34 -22.79
CA PHE A 39 15.94 -6.28 -22.99
C PHE A 39 16.08 -5.57 -24.35
N HIS A 40 17.31 -5.38 -24.83
CA HIS A 40 17.57 -4.70 -26.10
C HIS A 40 16.94 -5.41 -27.31
N ARG A 41 16.69 -6.73 -27.19
CA ARG A 41 16.19 -7.62 -28.24
C ARG A 41 14.67 -7.63 -28.38
N LEU A 42 13.98 -7.12 -27.38
CA LEU A 42 12.53 -6.98 -27.40
C LEU A 42 12.12 -5.90 -28.41
N SER A 43 10.99 -6.12 -29.09
CA SER A 43 10.31 -5.10 -29.89
C SER A 43 9.88 -3.92 -29.01
N LYS A 44 9.45 -2.82 -29.62
CA LYS A 44 8.98 -1.64 -28.84
C LYS A 44 7.79 -2.01 -27.95
N GLU A 45 6.86 -2.78 -28.51
CA GLU A 45 5.61 -3.24 -27.87
C GLU A 45 5.93 -4.22 -26.72
N GLU A 46 6.88 -5.13 -26.93
CA GLU A 46 7.32 -6.08 -25.90
C GLU A 46 8.07 -5.40 -24.76
N LYS A 47 8.90 -4.39 -25.07
CA LYS A 47 9.55 -3.53 -24.06
C LYS A 47 8.49 -2.81 -23.22
N GLU A 48 7.43 -2.33 -23.85
CA GLU A 48 6.32 -1.68 -23.15
C GLU A 48 5.54 -2.68 -22.27
N ALA A 49 5.20 -3.86 -22.80
CA ALA A 49 4.54 -4.91 -22.03
C ALA A 49 5.34 -5.30 -20.78
N ARG A 50 6.67 -5.40 -20.91
CA ARG A 50 7.56 -5.65 -19.77
C ARG A 50 7.51 -4.54 -18.73
N ARG A 51 7.46 -3.26 -19.14
CA ARG A 51 7.32 -2.12 -18.21
C ARG A 51 5.97 -2.15 -17.51
N VAL A 52 4.88 -2.37 -18.26
CA VAL A 52 3.51 -2.56 -17.72
C VAL A 52 3.49 -3.68 -16.68
N PHE A 53 4.03 -4.86 -17.01
CA PHE A 53 4.11 -6.00 -16.08
C PHE A 53 4.95 -5.67 -14.83
N SER A 54 6.07 -4.96 -14.98
CA SER A 54 6.89 -4.54 -13.86
C SER A 54 6.12 -3.65 -12.88
N TYR A 55 5.38 -2.65 -13.37
CA TYR A 55 4.56 -1.80 -12.51
C TYR A 55 3.36 -2.53 -11.92
N MET A 56 2.70 -3.43 -12.66
CA MET A 56 1.66 -4.31 -12.11
C MET A 56 2.18 -5.09 -10.90
N ASN A 57 3.36 -5.69 -11.00
CA ASN A 57 3.98 -6.42 -9.89
C ASN A 57 4.29 -5.51 -8.69
N LYS A 58 4.77 -4.29 -8.92
CA LYS A 58 4.97 -3.31 -7.84
C LYS A 58 3.67 -2.99 -7.12
N VAL A 59 2.59 -2.78 -7.87
CA VAL A 59 1.25 -2.49 -7.30
C VAL A 59 0.71 -3.69 -6.52
N TYR A 60 0.75 -4.91 -7.09
CA TYR A 60 0.30 -6.11 -6.39
C TYR A 60 1.16 -6.43 -5.16
N GLY A 61 2.47 -6.22 -5.24
CA GLY A 61 3.37 -6.34 -4.10
C GLY A 61 3.00 -5.39 -2.95
N LEU A 62 2.67 -4.13 -3.27
CA LEU A 62 2.22 -3.16 -2.27
C LEU A 62 0.85 -3.52 -1.66
N ILE A 63 -0.08 -4.06 -2.46
CA ILE A 63 -1.37 -4.58 -1.95
C ILE A 63 -1.13 -5.74 -0.99
N SER A 64 -0.26 -6.68 -1.35
CA SER A 64 0.12 -7.81 -0.48
C SER A 64 0.76 -7.31 0.83
N ASP A 65 1.62 -6.29 0.76
CA ASP A 65 2.19 -5.67 1.96
C ASP A 65 1.11 -5.03 2.85
N LEU A 66 0.10 -4.36 2.27
CA LEU A 66 -1.03 -3.85 3.04
C LEU A 66 -1.81 -5.00 3.71
N GLU A 67 -2.07 -6.11 3.03
CA GLU A 67 -2.72 -7.30 3.63
C GLU A 67 -1.90 -7.90 4.78
N LYS A 68 -0.56 -7.86 4.68
CA LYS A 68 0.33 -8.25 5.78
C LYS A 68 0.17 -7.33 6.99
N THR A 69 0.03 -6.01 6.82
CA THR A 69 -0.18 -5.08 7.96
C THR A 69 -1.42 -5.44 8.77
N HIS A 70 -2.53 -5.76 8.11
CA HIS A 70 -3.75 -6.24 8.77
C HIS A 70 -3.48 -7.55 9.53
N THR A 71 -2.75 -8.48 8.94
CA THR A 71 -2.40 -9.75 9.58
C THR A 71 -1.54 -9.56 10.81
N PHE A 72 -0.54 -8.68 10.76
CA PHE A 72 0.32 -8.35 11.90
C PHE A 72 -0.49 -7.71 13.03
N ILE A 73 -1.23 -6.63 12.75
CA ILE A 73 -2.06 -5.95 13.76
C ILE A 73 -3.02 -6.95 14.44
N ARG A 74 -3.56 -7.92 13.70
CA ARG A 74 -4.50 -8.92 14.22
C ARG A 74 -3.84 -9.86 15.22
N ARG A 75 -2.58 -10.21 15.02
CA ARG A 75 -1.84 -11.20 15.81
C ARG A 75 -0.66 -10.53 16.50
N PHE A 76 -0.92 -9.84 17.60
CA PHE A 76 0.16 -9.41 18.49
C PHE A 76 0.87 -10.67 19.04
N PRO A 77 2.16 -10.86 18.74
CA PRO A 77 2.90 -12.01 19.25
C PRO A 77 3.19 -11.81 20.74
N ILE A 78 2.44 -12.48 21.61
CA ILE A 78 2.74 -12.52 23.04
C ILE A 78 3.96 -13.45 23.21
N LYS A 79 5.17 -12.92 23.01
CA LYS A 79 6.43 -13.63 23.24
C LYS A 79 7.26 -12.86 24.26
N GLU A 80 7.95 -13.62 25.12
CA GLU A 80 8.89 -13.11 26.11
C GLU A 80 9.92 -12.14 25.50
N TYR A 81 10.30 -12.37 24.24
CA TYR A 81 11.18 -11.48 23.48
C TYR A 81 10.66 -10.03 23.37
N TYR A 82 9.37 -9.81 23.07
CA TYR A 82 8.82 -8.46 22.93
C TYR A 82 8.80 -7.74 24.28
N ASN A 83 8.40 -8.45 25.35
CA ASN A 83 8.42 -7.91 26.71
C ASN A 83 9.85 -7.56 27.14
N LYS A 84 10.84 -8.41 26.85
CA LYS A 84 12.27 -8.15 27.14
C LYS A 84 12.81 -6.91 26.43
N ASN A 85 12.22 -6.54 25.29
CA ASN A 85 12.60 -5.37 24.52
C ASN A 85 11.67 -4.16 24.75
N ASN A 86 10.81 -4.19 25.77
CA ASN A 86 9.83 -3.14 26.09
C ASN A 86 8.92 -2.78 24.90
N ILE A 87 8.56 -3.78 24.08
CA ILE A 87 7.62 -3.59 22.97
C ILE A 87 6.26 -4.06 23.45
N ASN A 88 5.37 -3.12 23.72
CA ASN A 88 4.02 -3.45 24.15
C ASN A 88 3.06 -3.59 22.94
N GLN A 89 1.82 -4.00 23.21
CA GLN A 89 0.83 -4.22 22.16
C GLN A 89 0.48 -2.92 21.41
N LEU A 90 0.48 -1.77 22.08
CA LEU A 90 0.16 -0.48 21.48
C LEU A 90 1.28 0.00 20.55
N ASP A 91 2.55 -0.18 20.94
CA ASP A 91 3.72 0.10 20.10
C ASP A 91 3.68 -0.72 18.81
N PHE A 92 3.37 -2.01 18.95
CA PHE A 92 3.28 -2.92 17.82
C PHE A 92 2.14 -2.55 16.86
N ILE A 93 0.96 -2.22 17.39
CA ILE A 93 -0.17 -1.76 16.57
C ILE A 93 0.19 -0.44 15.87
N LYS A 94 0.77 0.52 16.59
CA LYS A 94 1.23 1.81 16.04
C LYS A 94 2.17 1.59 14.86
N TYR A 95 3.24 0.83 15.07
CA TYR A 95 4.26 0.58 14.05
C TYR A 95 3.66 0.00 12.77
N HIS A 96 2.83 -1.05 12.88
CA HIS A 96 2.23 -1.65 11.70
C HIS A 96 1.13 -0.78 11.05
N TYR A 97 0.48 0.10 11.83
CA TYR A 97 -0.45 1.08 11.29
C TYR A 97 0.28 2.20 10.53
N GLU A 98 1.42 2.67 11.02
CA GLU A 98 2.30 3.60 10.29
C GLU A 98 2.78 2.98 8.96
N VAL A 99 3.12 1.68 8.95
CA VAL A 99 3.46 0.97 7.72
C VAL A 99 2.27 0.94 6.75
N PHE A 100 1.05 0.67 7.24
CA PHE A 100 -0.16 0.74 6.41
C PHE A 100 -0.33 2.10 5.75
N ILE A 101 -0.24 3.18 6.54
CA ILE A 101 -0.33 4.57 6.06
C ILE A 101 0.72 4.86 4.97
N HIS A 102 1.98 4.48 5.22
CA HIS A 102 3.06 4.66 4.26
C HIS A 102 2.80 3.91 2.96
N LYS A 103 2.31 2.67 3.02
CA LYS A 103 2.07 1.83 1.84
C LYS A 103 0.89 2.34 1.00
N VAL A 104 -0.15 2.91 1.62
CA VAL A 104 -1.23 3.62 0.91
C VAL A 104 -0.68 4.80 0.11
N HIS A 105 0.17 5.63 0.73
CA HIS A 105 0.81 6.73 0.01
C HIS A 105 1.72 6.23 -1.12
N THR A 106 2.56 5.22 -0.87
CA THR A 106 3.44 4.65 -1.89
C THR A 106 2.69 4.08 -3.09
N LEU A 107 1.50 3.49 -2.88
CA LEU A 107 0.63 3.06 -3.99
C LEU A 107 0.21 4.21 -4.90
N LEU A 108 0.00 5.41 -4.36
CA LEU A 108 -0.32 6.59 -5.14
C LEU A 108 0.91 7.07 -5.94
N GLU A 109 2.09 7.09 -5.32
CA GLU A 109 3.35 7.46 -6.02
C GLU A 109 3.69 6.49 -7.15
N VAL A 110 3.57 5.18 -6.93
CA VAL A 110 3.82 4.19 -7.97
C VAL A 110 2.86 4.36 -9.16
N LYS A 111 1.59 4.71 -8.92
CA LYS A 111 0.65 5.02 -10.01
C LYS A 111 1.10 6.25 -10.81
N LYS A 112 1.57 7.31 -10.16
CA LYS A 112 2.08 8.52 -10.83
C LYS A 112 3.30 8.20 -11.70
N LEU A 113 4.27 7.45 -11.17
CA LEU A 113 5.45 7.01 -11.90
C LEU A 113 5.08 6.11 -13.09
N TRP A 114 4.09 5.23 -12.91
CA TRP A 114 3.59 4.40 -13.99
C TRP A 114 2.95 5.24 -15.09
N LEU A 115 2.13 6.25 -14.76
CA LEU A 115 1.59 7.17 -15.77
C LEU A 115 2.69 7.92 -16.53
N ASN A 116 3.71 8.40 -15.81
CA ASN A 116 4.84 9.10 -16.42
C ASN A 116 5.58 8.23 -17.45
N ASP A 117 5.82 6.96 -17.11
CA ASP A 117 6.48 5.98 -17.98
C ASP A 117 5.57 5.55 -19.15
N PHE A 118 4.33 5.14 -18.86
CA PHE A 118 3.41 4.57 -19.84
C PHE A 118 3.03 5.57 -20.94
N TYR A 119 2.81 6.83 -20.58
CA TYR A 119 2.51 7.89 -21.55
C TYR A 119 3.75 8.57 -22.12
N GLU A 120 4.96 8.11 -21.76
CA GLU A 120 6.24 8.65 -22.23
C GLU A 120 6.31 10.17 -22.00
N ILE A 121 5.93 10.63 -20.79
CA ILE A 121 5.89 12.06 -20.45
C ILE A 121 7.31 12.60 -20.21
N GLY A 122 8.19 11.78 -19.62
CA GLY A 122 9.60 12.13 -19.46
C GLY A 122 9.91 13.04 -18.27
N LEU A 123 9.02 13.15 -17.27
CA LEU A 123 9.37 13.84 -16.02
C LEU A 123 10.43 13.05 -15.25
N LYS A 124 11.37 13.75 -14.62
CA LYS A 124 12.27 13.14 -13.63
C LYS A 124 11.46 12.72 -12.41
N GLU A 125 11.90 11.68 -11.70
CA GLU A 125 11.16 11.13 -10.54
C GLU A 125 10.80 12.20 -9.50
N LYS A 126 11.76 13.08 -9.17
CA LYS A 126 11.55 14.20 -8.22
C LYS A 126 10.46 15.19 -8.65
N ASP A 127 10.24 15.31 -9.96
CA ASP A 127 9.28 16.24 -10.56
C ASP A 127 7.95 15.54 -10.91
N CYS A 128 7.88 14.23 -10.71
CA CYS A 128 6.74 13.36 -11.05
C CYS A 128 5.61 13.42 -10.00
N ASN A 129 5.21 14.64 -9.62
CA ASN A 129 4.07 14.87 -8.74
C ASN A 129 2.77 15.07 -9.53
N TRP A 130 1.62 15.01 -8.83
CA TRP A 130 0.31 15.06 -9.49
C TRP A 130 0.03 16.41 -10.16
N ASN A 131 0.50 17.52 -9.59
CA ASN A 131 0.29 18.85 -10.17
C ASN A 131 0.98 18.99 -11.53
N ASN A 132 2.17 18.40 -11.68
CA ASN A 132 2.88 18.37 -12.95
C ASN A 132 2.23 17.39 -13.93
N LEU A 133 1.86 16.18 -13.49
CA LEU A 133 1.31 15.13 -14.36
C LEU A 133 -0.06 15.46 -14.95
N LYS A 134 -0.98 16.03 -14.16
CA LYS A 134 -2.38 16.25 -14.56
C LYS A 134 -2.55 17.27 -15.70
N GLY A 135 -1.51 18.06 -15.99
CA GLY A 135 -1.49 19.04 -17.07
C GLY A 135 -1.28 18.43 -18.47
N TYR A 136 -0.73 17.21 -18.56
CA TYR A 136 -0.39 16.61 -19.86
C TYR A 136 -1.63 16.10 -20.60
N GLN A 137 -1.74 16.43 -21.89
CA GLN A 137 -2.92 16.12 -22.71
C GLN A 137 -3.25 14.61 -22.75
N LYS A 138 -2.23 13.74 -22.76
CA LYS A 138 -2.40 12.28 -22.71
C LYS A 138 -3.11 11.83 -21.43
N ILE A 139 -2.75 12.41 -20.28
CA ILE A 139 -3.38 12.15 -18.98
C ILE A 139 -4.79 12.72 -18.94
N GLN A 140 -4.99 13.95 -19.40
CA GLN A 140 -6.31 14.61 -19.38
C GLN A 140 -7.37 13.84 -20.17
N LYS A 141 -6.97 13.18 -21.26
CA LYS A 141 -7.86 12.36 -22.09
C LYS A 141 -8.03 10.94 -21.57
N SER A 142 -7.21 10.50 -20.60
CA SER A 142 -7.27 9.15 -20.08
C SER A 142 -8.23 9.03 -18.87
N PRO A 143 -9.01 7.94 -18.79
CA PRO A 143 -9.77 7.60 -17.58
C PRO A 143 -8.88 7.41 -16.33
N THR A 144 -7.57 7.20 -16.49
CA THR A 144 -6.64 7.07 -15.36
C THR A 144 -6.59 8.30 -14.48
N LYS A 145 -6.81 9.50 -15.04
CA LYS A 145 -6.86 10.76 -14.28
C LYS A 145 -7.88 10.68 -13.14
N ILE A 146 -9.10 10.29 -13.48
CA ILE A 146 -10.23 10.20 -12.53
C ILE A 146 -9.91 9.20 -11.43
N ILE A 147 -9.30 8.06 -11.78
CA ILE A 147 -8.94 7.02 -10.80
C ILE A 147 -7.87 7.51 -9.83
N VAL A 148 -6.85 8.22 -10.32
CA VAL A 148 -5.78 8.76 -9.45
C VAL A 148 -6.33 9.85 -8.53
N GLU A 149 -7.15 10.77 -9.03
CA GLU A 149 -7.80 11.80 -8.22
C GLU A 149 -8.76 11.18 -7.17
N SER A 150 -9.57 10.21 -7.58
CA SER A 150 -10.48 9.51 -6.66
C SER A 150 -9.72 8.75 -5.58
N TYR A 151 -8.57 8.14 -5.92
CA TYR A 151 -7.70 7.50 -4.95
C TYR A 151 -7.16 8.51 -3.94
N PHE A 152 -6.61 9.63 -4.41
CA PHE A 152 -6.10 10.69 -3.55
C PHE A 152 -7.19 11.18 -2.59
N ASN A 153 -8.36 11.55 -3.10
CA ASN A 153 -9.47 12.05 -2.28
C ASN A 153 -9.94 11.02 -1.25
N SER A 154 -9.96 9.73 -1.60
CA SER A 154 -10.36 8.66 -0.67
C SER A 154 -9.36 8.47 0.48
N PHE A 155 -8.11 8.91 0.29
CA PHE A 155 -7.01 8.71 1.23
C PHE A 155 -6.36 10.02 1.69
N GLU A 156 -6.97 11.18 1.43
CA GLU A 156 -6.39 12.49 1.73
C GLU A 156 -5.96 12.58 3.21
N HIS A 157 -6.87 12.25 4.11
CA HIS A 157 -6.58 12.15 5.56
C HIS A 157 -5.41 11.22 5.91
N ILE A 158 -5.25 10.09 5.22
CA ILE A 158 -4.12 9.16 5.42
C ILE A 158 -2.81 9.75 4.90
N ILE A 159 -2.88 10.43 3.76
CA ILE A 159 -1.73 11.06 3.11
C ILE A 159 -1.22 12.24 3.94
N GLU A 160 -2.13 13.08 4.44
CA GLU A 160 -1.81 14.16 5.37
C GLU A 160 -1.20 13.62 6.65
N PHE A 161 -1.80 12.56 7.22
CA PHE A 161 -1.25 11.90 8.40
C PHE A 161 0.15 11.36 8.14
N ARG A 162 0.40 10.74 6.98
CA ARG A 162 1.73 10.29 6.56
C ARG A 162 2.71 11.46 6.52
N HIS A 163 2.32 12.60 5.95
CA HIS A 163 3.19 13.78 5.90
C HIS A 163 3.58 14.25 7.30
N LEU A 164 2.63 14.34 8.22
CA LEU A 164 2.91 14.70 9.62
C LEU A 164 3.84 13.68 10.29
N ASN A 165 3.59 12.39 10.07
CA ASN A 165 4.40 11.32 10.64
C ASN A 165 5.84 11.33 10.10
N THR A 166 6.04 11.36 8.78
CA THR A 166 7.38 11.33 8.19
C THR A 166 8.16 12.62 8.41
N HIS A 167 7.53 13.79 8.30
CA HIS A 167 8.25 15.07 8.34
C HIS A 167 8.37 15.68 9.72
N ARG A 168 7.49 15.31 10.66
CA ARG A 168 7.46 15.87 12.02
C ARG A 168 7.62 14.82 13.11
N ALA A 169 7.78 13.55 12.76
CA ALA A 169 7.76 12.43 13.71
C ALA A 169 6.47 12.39 14.56
N LEU A 170 5.36 12.92 14.03
CA LEU A 170 4.08 13.02 14.75
C LEU A 170 3.15 11.87 14.38
N PHE A 171 2.82 11.04 15.37
CA PHE A 171 1.76 10.04 15.26
C PHE A 171 0.56 10.49 16.11
N ILE A 172 -0.42 11.13 15.47
CA ILE A 172 -1.56 11.72 16.18
C ILE A 172 -2.65 10.65 16.39
N ASP A 173 -2.62 10.01 17.55
CA ASP A 173 -3.67 9.07 17.94
C ASP A 173 -3.94 9.21 19.45
N PRO A 174 -4.84 10.12 19.84
CA PRO A 174 -5.13 10.39 21.25
C PRO A 174 -5.57 9.14 22.02
N LYS A 175 -6.23 8.19 21.34
CA LYS A 175 -6.66 6.94 21.95
C LYS A 175 -5.46 6.04 22.26
N ASN A 176 -4.49 5.95 21.35
CA ASN A 176 -3.24 5.26 21.60
C ASN A 176 -2.44 5.93 22.73
N GLU A 177 -2.25 7.25 22.67
CA GLU A 177 -1.50 8.02 23.68
C GLU A 177 -2.06 7.84 25.10
N ASN A 178 -3.39 7.95 25.25
CA ASN A 178 -4.06 7.75 26.53
C ASN A 178 -3.90 6.31 27.04
N LEU A 179 -4.13 5.31 26.19
CA LEU A 179 -3.97 3.90 26.57
C LEU A 179 -2.53 3.56 26.94
N ASN A 180 -1.56 4.13 26.22
CA ASN A 180 -0.15 3.89 26.46
C ASN A 180 0.30 4.51 27.79
N SER A 181 -0.25 5.67 28.15
CA SER A 181 -0.02 6.31 29.45
C SER A 181 -0.46 5.40 30.60
N TYR A 182 -1.68 4.84 30.52
CA TYR A 182 -2.17 3.89 31.54
C TYR A 182 -1.38 2.59 31.59
N LEU A 183 -1.04 2.04 30.42
CA LEU A 183 -0.26 0.81 30.33
C LEU A 183 1.15 0.99 30.92
N SER A 184 1.80 2.12 30.64
CA SER A 184 3.14 2.45 31.13
C SER A 184 3.19 2.54 32.65
N VAL A 185 2.15 3.05 33.31
CA VAL A 185 2.05 3.06 34.78
C VAL A 185 2.07 1.63 35.32
N TYR A 186 1.21 0.76 34.78
CA TYR A 186 1.15 -0.64 35.22
C TYR A 186 2.44 -1.42 34.93
N GLU A 187 3.05 -1.21 33.78
CA GLU A 187 4.33 -1.83 33.41
C GLU A 187 5.48 -1.32 34.28
N GLY A 188 5.50 -0.02 34.59
CA GLY A 188 6.47 0.60 35.49
C GLY A 188 6.39 0.04 36.91
N LEU A 189 5.18 0.00 37.49
CA LEU A 189 4.95 -0.59 38.82
C LEU A 189 5.45 -2.04 38.87
N LYS A 190 5.10 -2.86 37.86
CA LYS A 190 5.57 -4.24 37.75
C LYS A 190 7.09 -4.34 37.66
N LYS A 191 7.73 -3.48 36.87
CA LYS A 191 9.19 -3.47 36.69
C LYS A 191 9.95 -3.23 37.99
N TYR A 192 9.41 -2.40 38.88
CA TYR A 192 10.01 -2.07 40.17
C TYR A 192 9.48 -2.92 41.34
N GLY A 193 8.64 -3.94 41.08
CA GLY A 193 8.08 -4.79 42.12
C GLY A 193 7.10 -4.06 43.06
N ILE A 194 6.45 -3.00 42.59
CA ILE A 194 5.53 -2.18 43.36
C ILE A 194 4.10 -2.65 43.09
N GLU A 195 3.35 -2.95 44.14
CA GLU A 195 1.93 -3.28 44.03
C GLU A 195 1.10 -2.03 43.69
N PRO A 196 0.16 -2.09 42.74
CA PRO A 196 -0.74 -0.97 42.46
C PRO A 196 -1.61 -0.64 43.68
N GLY A 197 -1.63 0.63 44.09
CA GLY A 197 -2.50 1.12 45.16
C GLY A 197 -3.99 0.99 44.84
N ASP A 198 -4.83 0.94 45.88
CA ASP A 198 -6.28 0.75 45.73
C ASP A 198 -6.95 1.86 44.92
N ASP A 199 -6.47 3.11 45.05
CA ASP A 199 -6.98 4.24 44.26
C ASP A 199 -6.76 4.01 42.76
N LEU A 200 -5.56 3.60 42.34
CA LEU A 200 -5.27 3.30 40.94
C LEU A 200 -6.11 2.12 40.45
N LYS A 201 -6.25 1.06 41.26
CA LYS A 201 -7.09 -0.11 40.94
C LYS A 201 -8.56 0.26 40.77
N ARG A 202 -9.07 1.27 41.50
CA ARG A 202 -10.45 1.76 41.40
C ARG A 202 -10.63 2.71 40.22
N THR A 203 -9.73 3.67 40.03
CA THR A 203 -9.86 4.70 38.98
C THR A 203 -9.64 4.12 37.60
N ILE A 204 -8.62 3.27 37.43
CA ILE A 204 -8.21 2.76 36.12
C ILE A 204 -7.85 1.27 36.23
N PRO A 205 -8.82 0.38 36.49
CA PRO A 205 -8.51 -1.04 36.69
C PRO A 205 -7.76 -1.63 35.49
N LYS A 206 -6.71 -2.43 35.76
CA LYS A 206 -5.88 -3.05 34.71
C LYS A 206 -6.70 -3.80 33.66
N PHE A 207 -7.73 -4.54 34.08
CA PHE A 207 -8.60 -5.29 33.14
C PHE A 207 -9.38 -4.35 32.19
N VAL A 208 -9.72 -3.14 32.64
CA VAL A 208 -10.36 -2.10 31.81
C VAL A 208 -9.38 -1.59 30.76
N VAL A 209 -8.12 -1.36 31.14
CA VAL A 209 -7.05 -0.98 30.20
C VAL A 209 -6.85 -2.07 29.15
N GLU A 210 -6.70 -3.33 29.56
CA GLU A 210 -6.52 -4.47 28.66
C GLU A 210 -7.72 -4.65 27.70
N TYR A 211 -8.95 -4.48 28.20
CA TYR A 211 -10.15 -4.49 27.38
C TYR A 211 -10.15 -3.35 26.35
N SER A 212 -9.79 -2.14 26.77
CA SER A 212 -9.74 -0.95 25.90
C SER A 212 -8.68 -1.10 24.80
N ILE A 213 -7.55 -1.73 25.09
CA ILE A 213 -6.52 -2.08 24.09
C ILE A 213 -7.07 -3.09 23.07
N LYS A 214 -7.87 -4.08 23.50
CA LYS A 214 -8.51 -5.04 22.58
C LYS A 214 -9.50 -4.33 21.65
N GLU A 215 -10.29 -3.39 22.17
CA GLU A 215 -11.24 -2.61 21.36
C GLU A 215 -10.51 -1.66 20.40
N TYR A 216 -9.46 -0.97 20.85
CA TYR A 216 -8.58 -0.17 19.99
C TYR A 216 -8.01 -1.00 18.83
N ARG A 217 -7.51 -2.21 19.10
CA ARG A 217 -7.02 -3.11 18.05
C ARG A 217 -8.11 -3.46 17.04
N LYS A 218 -9.33 -3.78 17.49
CA LYS A 218 -10.46 -4.10 16.59
C LYS A 218 -10.79 -2.93 15.68
N GLU A 219 -10.86 -1.73 16.25
CA GLU A 219 -11.11 -0.49 15.49
C GLU A 219 -10.05 -0.28 14.40
N LYS A 220 -8.77 -0.41 14.75
CA LYS A 220 -7.67 -0.29 13.78
C LYS A 220 -7.73 -1.36 12.70
N LEU A 221 -8.05 -2.60 13.05
CA LEU A 221 -8.22 -3.67 12.07
C LEU A 221 -9.33 -3.36 11.07
N GLU A 222 -10.49 -2.91 11.53
CA GLU A 222 -11.59 -2.56 10.64
C GLU A 222 -11.26 -1.37 9.74
N HIS A 223 -10.59 -0.36 10.27
CA HIS A 223 -10.11 0.77 9.47
C HIS A 223 -9.11 0.31 8.39
N VAL A 224 -8.09 -0.46 8.77
CA VAL A 224 -7.09 -1.01 7.84
C VAL A 224 -7.75 -1.89 6.78
N LYS A 225 -8.67 -2.77 7.18
CA LYS A 225 -9.39 -3.67 6.27
C LYS A 225 -10.21 -2.90 5.23
N LYS A 226 -10.93 -1.85 5.64
CA LYS A 226 -11.66 -0.95 4.72
C LYS A 226 -10.70 -0.24 3.77
N GLY A 227 -9.59 0.29 4.29
CA GLY A 227 -8.55 0.93 3.49
C GLY A 227 -7.94 -0.01 2.44
N ILE A 228 -7.61 -1.25 2.81
CA ILE A 228 -7.11 -2.28 1.88
C ILE A 228 -8.13 -2.52 0.76
N LYS A 229 -9.41 -2.70 1.10
CA LYS A 229 -10.47 -2.93 0.11
C LYS A 229 -10.56 -1.79 -0.91
N VAL A 230 -10.54 -0.55 -0.44
CA VAL A 230 -10.58 0.65 -1.29
C VAL A 230 -9.30 0.76 -2.14
N ALA A 231 -8.13 0.53 -1.54
CA ALA A 231 -6.86 0.60 -2.24
C ALA A 231 -6.76 -0.45 -3.36
N LYS A 232 -7.23 -1.67 -3.09
CA LYS A 232 -7.32 -2.76 -4.06
C LYS A 232 -8.27 -2.40 -5.20
N LEU A 233 -9.49 -1.95 -4.90
CA LEU A 233 -10.49 -1.57 -5.90
C LEU A 233 -9.96 -0.54 -6.91
N TYR A 234 -9.35 0.55 -6.43
CA TYR A 234 -8.81 1.57 -7.32
C TYR A 234 -7.59 1.10 -8.10
N SER A 235 -6.74 0.27 -7.48
CA SER A 235 -5.55 -0.26 -8.15
C SER A 235 -5.93 -1.25 -9.26
N GLU A 236 -6.92 -2.11 -9.02
CA GLU A 236 -7.51 -3.00 -10.01
C GLU A 236 -8.08 -2.23 -11.20
N ARG A 237 -8.87 -1.18 -10.95
CA ARG A 237 -9.40 -0.31 -12.02
C ARG A 237 -8.31 0.40 -12.80
N PHE A 238 -7.30 0.92 -12.09
CA PHE A 238 -6.15 1.56 -12.72
C PHE A 238 -5.44 0.61 -13.69
N ILE A 239 -5.13 -0.61 -13.23
CA ILE A 239 -4.52 -1.66 -14.05
C ILE A 239 -5.40 -1.98 -15.26
N THR A 240 -6.71 -2.18 -15.07
CA THR A 240 -7.63 -2.44 -16.19
C THR A 240 -7.61 -1.34 -17.24
N ILE A 241 -7.57 -0.07 -16.85
CA ILE A 241 -7.49 1.05 -17.80
C ILE A 241 -6.16 1.01 -18.56
N ILE A 242 -5.03 0.88 -17.85
CA ILE A 242 -3.72 0.81 -18.48
C ILE A 242 -3.64 -0.36 -19.47
N LEU A 243 -4.14 -1.54 -19.11
CA LEU A 243 -4.14 -2.70 -20.00
C LEU A 243 -5.00 -2.46 -21.25
N LYS A 244 -6.20 -1.89 -21.11
CA LYS A 244 -7.04 -1.52 -22.28
C LYS A 244 -6.33 -0.54 -23.20
N GLU A 245 -5.67 0.46 -22.63
CA GLU A 245 -4.92 1.43 -23.40
C GLU A 245 -3.66 0.83 -24.04
N PHE A 246 -2.99 -0.12 -23.38
CA PHE A 246 -1.85 -0.86 -23.92
C PHE A 246 -2.27 -1.65 -25.17
N PHE A 247 -3.33 -2.45 -25.07
CA PHE A 247 -3.84 -3.22 -26.22
C PHE A 247 -4.25 -2.31 -27.38
N LYS A 248 -4.94 -1.20 -27.08
CA LYS A 248 -5.35 -0.21 -28.08
C LYS A 248 -4.16 0.49 -28.75
N LYS A 249 -3.18 0.95 -27.97
CA LYS A 249 -1.99 1.68 -28.46
C LYS A 249 -1.18 0.82 -29.42
N ASN A 250 -1.12 -0.48 -29.17
CA ASN A 250 -0.29 -1.42 -29.92
C ASN A 250 -1.08 -2.24 -30.96
N ASN A 251 -2.38 -1.94 -31.17
CA ASN A 251 -3.28 -2.69 -32.07
C ASN A 251 -3.28 -4.22 -31.82
N ILE A 252 -3.15 -4.63 -30.55
CA ILE A 252 -3.18 -6.03 -30.15
C ILE A 252 -4.60 -6.37 -29.70
N LYS A 253 -5.17 -7.46 -30.22
CA LYS A 253 -6.46 -7.97 -29.75
C LYS A 253 -6.27 -8.66 -28.40
N PRO A 254 -6.96 -8.21 -27.32
CA PRO A 254 -7.01 -8.95 -26.07
C PRO A 254 -7.76 -10.27 -26.24
#